data_AF-A0A1S9PJH6-F1
#
_entry.id   AF-A0A1S9PJH6-F1
#
_cell.length_a   1.000
_cell.length_b   1.000
_cell.length_c   1.000
_cell.angle_alpha   90.00
_cell.angle_beta   90.00
_cell.angle_gamma   90.00
#
_symmetry.space_group_name_H-M   'P 1'
#
loop_
_entity.id
_entity.type
_entity.pdbx_description
1 polymer ?
#
loop_
_entity_poly.entity_id
_entity_poly.type
_entity_poly.pdbx_seq_one_letter_code
_entity_poly.pdbx_strand_id
1 'polypeptide(L)'
;MKPYMIVCALALAGCAGNGNKGAADSAKADSLKIDSAAASTSGAPAQNMEYCFVHTDGTAGQDTTAVHLAINGKKVTGEMSWLPKEKDRRKGTLEGTIDGDKINAVWSFMQEGQTDTLGVAFKLSSQQLAQKPLTVDTKTGRQLTDGKADYTVIYNMDNCDKFKK
;
A
#
# COMPACT_ATOMS: atom_id res chain seq x y z
N MET A 1 -18.24 -36.87 23.97
CA MET A 1 -19.26 -37.57 23.14
C MET A 1 -20.63 -37.40 23.79
N LYS A 2 -21.46 -36.51 23.23
CA LYS A 2 -22.93 -36.59 23.30
C LYS A 2 -23.47 -35.94 22.02
N PRO A 3 -24.21 -36.67 21.18
CA PRO A 3 -24.67 -36.18 19.90
C PRO A 3 -26.01 -35.45 20.07
N TYR A 4 -26.13 -34.27 19.47
CA TYR A 4 -27.44 -33.67 19.19
C TYR A 4 -27.62 -33.64 17.68
N MET A 5 -28.29 -34.68 17.18
CA MET A 5 -29.09 -34.64 15.97
C MET A 5 -30.47 -34.14 16.36
N ILE A 6 -31.03 -33.17 15.62
CA ILE A 6 -32.42 -33.19 15.14
C ILE A 6 -32.54 -32.21 13.97
N VAL A 7 -33.16 -32.75 12.92
CA VAL A 7 -33.45 -32.25 11.58
C VAL A 7 -34.82 -31.56 11.56
N CYS A 8 -35.01 -30.56 10.69
CA CYS A 8 -36.24 -30.24 9.92
C CYS A 8 -36.10 -28.85 9.28
N ALA A 9 -36.63 -28.47 8.12
CA ALA A 9 -36.98 -29.09 6.84
C ALA A 9 -37.39 -27.90 5.92
N LEU A 10 -36.89 -27.91 4.67
CA LEU A 10 -37.39 -27.32 3.41
C LEU A 10 -38.44 -26.17 3.39
N ALA A 11 -38.14 -25.14 2.58
CA ALA A 11 -39.10 -24.56 1.63
C ALA A 11 -38.39 -23.93 0.40
N LEU A 12 -38.91 -24.25 -0.80
CA LEU A 12 -38.54 -23.72 -2.12
C LEU A 12 -39.41 -22.50 -2.46
N ALA A 13 -38.86 -21.52 -3.21
CA ALA A 13 -39.59 -20.74 -4.21
C ALA A 13 -38.60 -19.97 -5.11
N GLY A 14 -38.72 -20.12 -6.43
CA GLY A 14 -37.97 -19.37 -7.43
C GLY A 14 -38.82 -18.27 -8.08
N CYS A 15 -38.18 -17.47 -8.93
CA CYS A 15 -38.80 -16.82 -10.09
C CYS A 15 -37.74 -16.58 -11.17
N ALA A 16 -38.07 -17.01 -12.38
CA ALA A 16 -37.36 -16.71 -13.61
C ALA A 16 -37.83 -15.36 -14.19
N GLY A 17 -36.93 -14.67 -14.90
CA GLY A 17 -37.24 -13.54 -15.77
C GLY A 17 -36.28 -13.55 -16.96
N ASN A 18 -36.82 -13.76 -18.16
CA ASN A 18 -36.13 -13.94 -19.44
C ASN A 18 -36.46 -12.73 -20.35
N GLY A 19 -35.51 -12.21 -21.15
CA GLY A 19 -35.78 -11.04 -22.02
C GLY A 19 -34.67 -10.47 -22.92
N ASN A 20 -34.02 -11.31 -23.73
CA ASN A 20 -33.65 -11.15 -25.17
C ASN A 20 -33.28 -9.78 -25.85
N LYS A 21 -32.07 -9.76 -26.47
CA LYS A 21 -31.57 -9.23 -27.77
C LYS A 21 -31.59 -7.72 -28.17
N GLY A 22 -30.47 -7.32 -28.79
CA GLY A 22 -30.36 -6.29 -29.86
C GLY A 22 -29.12 -5.40 -29.70
N ALA A 23 -27.98 -5.71 -30.32
CA ALA A 23 -27.54 -5.26 -31.66
C ALA A 23 -26.91 -3.84 -31.68
N ALA A 24 -25.71 -3.79 -32.26
CA ALA A 24 -24.85 -2.61 -32.41
C ALA A 24 -25.38 -1.61 -33.44
N ASP A 25 -25.04 -0.33 -33.27
CA ASP A 25 -24.63 0.50 -34.40
C ASP A 25 -23.74 1.68 -33.95
N SER A 26 -22.92 2.17 -34.89
CA SER A 26 -21.73 3.00 -34.70
C SER A 26 -21.96 4.49 -35.01
N ALA A 27 -21.11 5.33 -34.38
CA ALA A 27 -20.63 6.68 -34.80
C ALA A 27 -21.68 7.81 -34.96
N LYS A 28 -21.49 9.04 -34.44
CA LYS A 28 -20.42 9.99 -34.80
C LYS A 28 -20.45 11.26 -33.91
N ALA A 29 -19.25 11.83 -33.71
CA ALA A 29 -18.87 13.24 -33.55
C ALA A 29 -19.42 14.13 -32.40
N ASP A 30 -18.48 14.43 -31.50
CA ASP A 30 -17.97 15.76 -31.13
C ASP A 30 -18.92 16.82 -30.57
N SER A 31 -18.71 17.15 -29.30
CA SER A 31 -18.63 18.54 -28.83
C SER A 31 -17.99 18.58 -27.45
N LEU A 32 -16.83 19.22 -27.42
CA LEU A 32 -16.19 19.78 -26.24
C LEU A 32 -17.19 20.49 -25.32
N LYS A 33 -17.25 20.07 -24.06
CA LYS A 33 -17.47 20.99 -22.94
C LYS A 33 -16.53 20.65 -21.79
N ILE A 34 -15.60 21.59 -21.64
CA ILE A 34 -14.75 21.84 -20.48
C ILE A 34 -15.63 22.30 -19.31
N ASP A 35 -15.17 21.92 -18.12
CA ASP A 35 -15.55 22.35 -16.78
C ASP A 35 -16.91 21.90 -16.21
N SER A 36 -16.83 20.92 -15.32
CA SER A 36 -17.46 21.02 -14.01
C SER A 36 -16.71 20.14 -13.01
N ALA A 37 -15.90 20.82 -12.19
CA ALA A 37 -15.49 20.48 -10.84
C ALA A 37 -15.82 19.04 -10.40
N ALA A 38 -14.85 18.14 -10.60
CA ALA A 38 -14.76 16.97 -9.75
C ALA A 38 -14.54 17.48 -8.33
N ALA A 39 -15.58 17.37 -7.51
CA ALA A 39 -15.51 17.59 -6.08
C ALA A 39 -14.29 16.85 -5.54
N SER A 40 -13.32 17.62 -5.04
CA SER A 40 -12.14 17.12 -4.37
C SER A 40 -12.58 16.22 -3.22
N THR A 41 -12.50 14.91 -3.41
CA THR A 41 -12.51 13.96 -2.30
C THR A 41 -11.27 14.27 -1.47
N SER A 42 -11.45 15.09 -0.45
CA SER A 42 -10.45 15.43 0.55
C SER A 42 -10.00 14.12 1.20
N GLY A 43 -8.87 13.58 0.74
CA GLY A 43 -8.37 12.27 1.18
C GLY A 43 -7.41 11.59 0.21
N ALA A 44 -7.46 11.88 -1.09
CA ALA A 44 -6.49 11.34 -2.05
C ALA A 44 -5.16 12.13 -2.02
N PRO A 45 -4.00 11.46 -1.96
CA PRO A 45 -2.71 12.14 -1.96
C PRO A 45 -2.45 12.87 -3.27
N ALA A 46 -1.85 14.06 -3.17
CA ALA A 46 -1.50 14.87 -4.33
C ALA A 46 -0.44 14.15 -5.17
N GLN A 47 -0.71 14.07 -6.48
CA GLN A 47 0.18 13.48 -7.48
C GLN A 47 1.30 14.46 -7.82
N ASN A 48 2.45 13.96 -8.29
CA ASN A 48 3.63 14.77 -8.65
C ASN A 48 4.24 15.52 -7.46
N MET A 49 4.35 14.82 -6.33
CA MET A 49 4.83 15.36 -5.05
C MET A 49 5.87 14.45 -4.43
N GLU A 50 6.73 15.06 -3.60
CA GLU A 50 7.65 14.34 -2.72
C GLU A 50 7.15 14.38 -1.28
N TYR A 51 7.31 13.26 -0.58
CA TYR A 51 6.93 13.11 0.81
C TYR A 51 8.04 12.43 1.59
N CYS A 52 8.24 12.86 2.83
CA CYS A 52 9.11 12.18 3.77
C CYS A 52 8.34 11.80 5.02
N PHE A 53 8.63 10.60 5.52
CA PHE A 53 8.00 10.07 6.71
C PHE A 53 9.02 9.37 7.60
N VAL A 54 8.78 9.39 8.90
CA VAL A 54 9.60 8.74 9.90
C VAL A 54 8.72 7.93 10.86
N HIS A 55 9.17 6.71 11.13
CA HIS A 55 8.68 5.86 12.20
C HIS A 55 9.81 5.64 13.21
N THR A 56 9.49 5.74 14.50
CA THR A 56 10.43 5.47 15.59
C THR A 56 9.90 4.37 16.48
N ASP A 57 10.76 3.43 16.82
CA ASP A 57 10.46 2.21 17.57
C ASP A 57 11.49 2.02 18.70
N GLY A 58 11.27 0.98 19.50
CA GLY A 58 12.10 0.65 20.65
C GLY A 58 11.67 1.37 21.94
N THR A 59 12.27 0.99 23.06
CA THR A 59 11.85 1.43 24.41
C THR A 59 11.97 2.93 24.66
N ALA A 60 12.79 3.62 23.87
CA ALA A 60 13.04 5.05 23.94
C ALA A 60 12.97 5.73 22.55
N GLY A 61 12.33 5.10 21.55
CA GLY A 61 12.23 5.64 20.19
C GLY A 61 13.56 5.71 19.44
N GLN A 62 14.51 4.85 19.80
CA GLN A 62 15.88 4.86 19.27
C GLN A 62 16.01 4.23 17.89
N ASP A 63 15.12 3.31 17.52
CA ASP A 63 15.17 2.64 16.22
C ASP A 63 14.36 3.47 15.24
N THR A 64 14.98 3.92 14.15
CA THR A 64 14.33 4.84 13.21
C THR A 64 14.17 4.19 11.85
N THR A 65 12.98 4.30 11.26
CA THR A 65 12.78 4.00 9.84
C THR A 65 12.33 5.26 9.13
N ALA A 66 13.08 5.69 8.12
CA ALA A 66 12.76 6.85 7.31
C ALA A 66 12.38 6.39 5.89
N VAL A 67 11.35 7.02 5.33
CA VAL A 67 10.85 6.75 3.98
C VAL A 67 10.72 8.07 3.23
N HIS A 68 11.33 8.16 2.05
CA HIS A 68 11.12 9.20 1.07
C HIS A 68 10.37 8.60 -0.12
N LEU A 69 9.32 9.28 -0.57
CA LEU A 69 8.51 8.88 -1.73
C LEU A 69 8.43 10.05 -2.71
N ALA A 70 8.76 9.80 -3.96
CA ALA A 70 8.47 10.67 -5.10
C ALA A 70 7.41 9.99 -5.98
N ILE A 71 6.26 10.63 -6.11
CA ILE A 71 5.11 10.09 -6.86
C ILE A 71 4.95 10.88 -8.15
N ASN A 72 5.04 10.20 -9.29
CA ASN A 72 4.88 10.81 -10.62
C ASN A 72 3.79 10.05 -11.39
N GLY A 73 2.57 10.60 -11.41
CA GLY A 73 1.39 9.84 -11.79
C GLY A 73 1.28 8.53 -11.00
N LYS A 74 1.13 7.40 -11.69
CA LYS A 74 1.04 6.07 -11.03
C LYS A 74 2.38 5.50 -10.55
N LYS A 75 3.50 6.09 -10.95
CA LYS A 75 4.83 5.57 -10.59
C LYS A 75 5.26 6.12 -9.24
N VAL A 76 5.74 5.24 -8.37
CA VAL A 76 6.34 5.60 -7.09
C VAL A 76 7.81 5.19 -7.11
N THR A 77 8.68 6.15 -6.78
CA THR A 77 10.10 5.93 -6.55
C THR A 77 10.48 6.52 -5.19
N GLY A 78 11.66 6.20 -4.67
CA GLY A 78 12.17 6.88 -3.48
C GLY A 78 13.25 6.08 -2.77
N GLU A 79 13.41 6.36 -1.49
CA GLU A 79 14.42 5.75 -0.64
C GLU A 79 13.81 5.32 0.70
N MET A 80 14.31 4.22 1.25
CA MET A 80 13.95 3.77 2.58
C MET A 80 15.21 3.38 3.35
N SER A 81 15.29 3.88 4.58
CA SER A 81 16.41 3.67 5.51
C SER A 81 15.89 3.10 6.82
N TRP A 82 16.29 1.88 7.14
CA TRP A 82 16.12 1.26 8.44
C TRP A 82 17.39 1.47 9.27
N LEU A 83 17.25 2.22 10.36
CA LEU A 83 18.32 2.73 11.21
C LEU A 83 18.12 2.29 12.66
N PRO A 84 18.28 0.98 12.95
CA PRO A 84 18.27 0.48 14.32
C PRO A 84 19.50 0.97 15.11
N LYS A 85 19.37 1.10 16.43
CA LYS A 85 20.46 1.56 17.31
C LYS A 85 21.57 0.52 17.43
N GLU A 86 21.19 -0.76 17.56
CA GLU A 86 22.10 -1.86 17.92
C GLU A 86 22.41 -2.82 16.78
N LYS A 87 21.71 -2.69 15.64
CA LYS A 87 21.88 -3.55 14.47
C LYS A 87 22.47 -2.75 13.31
N ASP A 88 22.91 -3.48 12.29
CA ASP A 88 23.39 -2.87 11.06
C ASP A 88 22.26 -2.17 10.30
N ARG A 89 22.58 -0.95 9.86
CA ARG A 89 21.66 -0.11 9.10
C ARG A 89 21.45 -0.71 7.72
N ARG A 90 20.22 -0.68 7.24
CA ARG A 90 19.86 -1.04 5.87
C ARG A 90 19.32 0.18 5.16
N LYS A 91 19.90 0.52 4.02
CA LYS A 91 19.47 1.64 3.18
C LYS A 91 19.29 1.14 1.75
N GLY A 92 18.29 1.67 1.07
CA GLY A 92 17.91 1.17 -0.23
C GLY A 92 16.89 2.04 -0.95
N THR A 93 16.60 1.67 -2.20
CA THR A 93 15.65 2.37 -3.06
C THR A 93 14.29 1.68 -3.04
N LEU A 94 13.24 2.48 -3.24
CA LEU A 94 11.87 2.03 -3.43
C LEU A 94 11.47 2.22 -4.88
N GLU A 95 10.90 1.18 -5.48
CA GLU A 95 10.26 1.25 -6.79
C GLU A 95 8.90 0.55 -6.75
N GLY A 96 7.86 1.21 -7.26
CA GLY A 96 6.51 0.69 -7.17
C GLY A 96 5.46 1.51 -7.90
N THR A 97 4.22 1.26 -7.54
CA THR A 97 3.05 1.95 -8.11
C THR A 97 2.04 2.34 -7.04
N ILE A 98 1.24 3.37 -7.33
CA ILE A 98 0.13 3.82 -6.50
C ILE A 98 -1.22 3.59 -7.20
N ASP A 99 -2.19 3.09 -6.46
CA ASP A 99 -3.60 2.97 -6.85
C ASP A 99 -4.50 3.55 -5.74
N GLY A 100 -5.11 4.69 -6.01
CA GLY A 100 -5.79 5.50 -4.99
C GLY A 100 -4.79 5.98 -3.93
N ASP A 101 -4.95 5.47 -2.71
CA ASP A 101 -4.06 5.73 -1.57
C ASP A 101 -3.10 4.58 -1.25
N LYS A 102 -3.15 3.47 -2.01
CA LYS A 102 -2.35 2.27 -1.75
C LYS A 102 -1.12 2.25 -2.63
N ILE A 103 0.04 2.06 -2.01
CA ILE A 103 1.32 1.92 -2.69
C ILE A 103 1.80 0.49 -2.51
N ASN A 104 2.13 -0.17 -3.62
CA ASN A 104 2.87 -1.44 -3.60
C ASN A 104 4.22 -1.19 -4.23
N ALA A 105 5.29 -1.46 -3.47
CA ALA A 105 6.66 -1.20 -3.90
C ALA A 105 7.59 -2.34 -3.49
N VAL A 106 8.75 -2.39 -4.12
CA VAL A 106 9.88 -3.24 -3.74
C VAL A 106 10.96 -2.34 -3.17
N TRP A 107 11.40 -2.66 -1.97
CA TRP A 107 12.57 -2.06 -1.35
C TRP A 107 13.80 -2.91 -1.68
N SER A 108 14.76 -2.33 -2.40
CA SER A 108 16.04 -2.97 -2.74
C SER A 108 17.14 -2.37 -1.89
N PHE A 109 17.79 -3.16 -1.03
CA PHE A 109 18.74 -2.68 -0.04
C PHE A 109 20.00 -3.54 0.03
N MET A 110 21.09 -2.96 0.53
CA MET A 110 22.34 -3.68 0.75
C MET A 110 22.41 -4.25 2.17
N GLN A 111 22.86 -5.49 2.28
CA GLN A 111 23.19 -6.16 3.54
C GLN A 111 24.44 -7.02 3.34
N GLU A 112 25.47 -6.79 4.15
CA GLU A 112 26.72 -7.58 4.13
C GLU A 112 27.36 -7.70 2.73
N GLY A 113 27.27 -6.63 1.93
CA GLY A 113 27.84 -6.59 0.57
C GLY A 113 26.97 -7.28 -0.49
N GLN A 114 25.77 -7.76 -0.16
CA GLN A 114 24.80 -8.30 -1.10
C GLN A 114 23.56 -7.42 -1.19
N THR A 115 22.96 -7.33 -2.37
CA THR A 115 21.64 -6.73 -2.55
C THR A 115 20.56 -7.75 -2.23
N ASP A 116 19.61 -7.37 -1.40
CA ASP A 116 18.37 -8.13 -1.17
C ASP A 116 17.15 -7.23 -1.42
N THR A 117 15.99 -7.86 -1.55
CA THR A 117 14.73 -7.16 -1.85
C THR A 117 13.61 -7.57 -0.91
N LEU A 118 12.74 -6.62 -0.60
CA LEU A 118 11.56 -6.83 0.22
C LEU A 118 10.37 -6.07 -0.39
N GLY A 119 9.30 -6.81 -0.70
CA GLY A 119 8.03 -6.18 -1.05
C GLY A 119 7.45 -5.46 0.16
N VAL A 120 7.03 -4.21 -0.01
CA VAL A 120 6.40 -3.37 1.00
C VAL A 120 5.09 -2.81 0.47
N ALA A 121 4.09 -2.73 1.36
CA ALA A 121 2.78 -2.18 1.03
C ALA A 121 2.46 -1.04 1.98
N PHE A 122 2.21 0.15 1.41
CA PHE A 122 1.85 1.34 2.15
C PHE A 122 0.45 1.83 1.81
N LYS A 123 -0.09 2.65 2.71
CA LYS A 123 -1.28 3.46 2.54
C LYS A 123 -0.90 4.90 2.86
N LEU A 124 -0.98 5.77 1.86
CA LEU A 124 -0.58 7.16 1.94
C LEU A 124 -1.79 8.05 2.27
N SER A 125 -1.64 8.94 3.23
CA SER A 125 -2.61 9.99 3.54
C SER A 125 -1.95 11.36 3.50
N SER A 126 -2.70 12.42 3.75
CA SER A 126 -2.17 13.79 3.77
C SER A 126 -1.13 14.07 4.87
N GLN A 127 -1.13 13.28 5.95
CA GLN A 127 -0.31 13.55 7.14
C GLN A 127 0.57 12.36 7.57
N GLN A 128 0.28 11.16 7.06
CA GLN A 128 0.92 9.92 7.51
C GLN A 128 1.06 8.93 6.37
N LEU A 129 2.05 8.06 6.52
CA LEU A 129 2.22 6.85 5.74
C LEU A 129 2.03 5.66 6.68
N ALA A 130 1.10 4.76 6.35
CA ALA A 130 0.91 3.53 7.10
C ALA A 130 1.44 2.35 6.29
N GLN A 131 2.14 1.41 6.91
CA GLN A 131 2.67 0.21 6.25
C GLN A 131 2.04 -1.05 6.85
N LYS A 132 1.80 -2.04 5.99
CA LYS A 132 1.52 -3.41 6.47
C LYS A 132 2.76 -3.94 7.23
N PRO A 133 2.56 -4.62 8.38
CA PRO A 133 3.67 -5.17 9.13
C PRO A 133 4.38 -6.27 8.31
N LEU A 134 5.63 -6.54 8.69
CA LEU A 134 6.38 -7.65 8.14
C LEU A 134 6.14 -8.91 8.97
N THR A 135 6.14 -10.05 8.31
CA THR A 135 6.14 -11.38 8.93
C THR A 135 7.30 -12.20 8.38
N VAL A 136 7.53 -13.38 8.92
CA VAL A 136 8.62 -14.28 8.51
C VAL A 136 8.03 -15.49 7.81
N ASP A 137 8.55 -15.80 6.62
CA ASP A 137 8.27 -17.06 5.95
C ASP A 137 8.92 -18.19 6.75
N THR A 138 8.11 -19.08 7.31
CA THR A 138 8.60 -20.20 8.12
C THR A 138 9.41 -21.22 7.33
N LYS A 139 9.35 -21.21 6.00
CA LYS A 139 10.10 -22.12 5.14
C LYS A 139 11.47 -21.56 4.77
N THR A 140 11.54 -20.28 4.44
CA THR A 140 12.76 -19.63 3.95
C THR A 140 13.48 -18.80 5.01
N GLY A 141 12.82 -18.49 6.12
CA GLY A 141 13.30 -17.58 7.15
C GLY A 141 13.34 -16.11 6.71
N ARG A 142 12.90 -15.79 5.49
CA ARG A 142 12.93 -14.43 4.94
C ARG A 142 11.75 -13.61 5.45
N GLN A 143 11.98 -12.30 5.60
CA GLN A 143 10.90 -11.35 5.87
C GLN A 143 10.05 -11.16 4.62
N LEU A 144 8.73 -10.99 4.82
CA LEU A 144 7.77 -10.63 3.79
C LEU A 144 6.72 -9.68 4.36
N THR A 145 6.09 -8.88 3.51
CA THR A 145 4.92 -8.10 3.91
C THR A 145 3.75 -9.03 4.25
N ASP A 146 3.16 -8.86 5.42
CA ASP A 146 1.93 -9.56 5.79
C ASP A 146 0.75 -9.02 4.97
N GLY A 147 0.43 -9.71 3.88
CA GLY A 147 -0.65 -9.32 2.99
C GLY A 147 -2.03 -9.34 3.65
N LYS A 148 -2.21 -10.10 4.74
CA LYS A 148 -3.50 -10.27 5.44
C LYS A 148 -3.71 -9.25 6.56
N ALA A 149 -2.63 -8.72 7.12
CA ALA A 149 -2.69 -7.72 8.19
C ALA A 149 -3.17 -6.35 7.70
N ASP A 150 -3.70 -5.53 8.61
CA ASP A 150 -3.97 -4.12 8.33
C ASP A 150 -2.68 -3.28 8.29
N TYR A 151 -2.80 -2.00 7.88
CA TYR A 151 -1.69 -1.05 7.86
C TYR A 151 -1.44 -0.50 9.26
N THR A 152 -0.65 -1.21 10.06
CA THR A 152 -0.46 -0.91 11.49
C THR A 152 0.85 -0.19 11.83
N VAL A 153 1.84 -0.19 10.94
CA VAL A 153 3.11 0.53 11.17
C VAL A 153 2.96 1.96 10.67
N ILE A 154 2.90 2.91 11.59
CA ILE A 154 2.58 4.32 11.26
C ILE A 154 3.84 5.17 11.22
N TYR A 155 4.04 5.85 10.11
CA TYR A 155 5.08 6.84 9.91
C TYR A 155 4.45 8.24 9.90
N ASN A 156 5.06 9.15 10.66
CA ASN A 156 4.64 10.55 10.72
C ASN A 156 5.40 11.35 9.66
N MET A 157 4.74 12.37 9.11
CA MET A 157 5.36 13.27 8.13
C MET A 157 6.60 13.96 8.72
N ASP A 158 7.64 14.07 7.90
CA ASP A 158 8.96 14.62 8.25
C ASP A 158 9.42 15.60 7.16
N ASN A 159 10.49 16.35 7.44
CA ASN A 159 11.04 17.38 6.56
C ASN A 159 12.20 16.89 5.64
N CYS A 160 12.32 15.58 5.47
CA CYS A 160 13.36 14.92 4.67
C CYS A 160 14.80 15.06 5.20
N ASP A 161 15.02 15.51 6.43
CA ASP A 161 16.37 15.68 6.98
C ASP A 161 17.19 14.38 6.98
N LYS A 162 16.52 13.22 7.07
CA LYS A 162 17.16 11.90 7.04
C LYS A 162 17.78 11.52 5.68
N PHE A 163 17.44 12.24 4.62
CA PHE A 163 17.87 11.97 3.24
C PHE A 163 18.78 13.06 2.68
N LYS A 164 19.08 14.10 3.47
CA LYS A 164 20.07 15.12 3.10
C LYS A 164 21.47 14.52 3.17
N LYS A 165 22.31 14.89 2.20
CA LYS A 165 23.72 14.47 2.11
C LYS A 165 24.60 15.23 3.08
#